data_AF-A0A061QRF5-F1
#
_entry.id   AF-A0A061QRF5-F1
#
_cell.length_a   1.000
_cell.length_b   1.000
_cell.length_c   1.000
_cell.angle_alpha   90.00
_cell.angle_beta   90.00
_cell.angle_gamma   90.00
#
_symmetry.space_group_name_H-M   'P 1'
#
loop_
_entity.id
_entity.type
_entity.pdbx_description
1 polymer ?
#
loop_
_entity_poly.entity_id
_entity_poly.type
_entity_poly.pdbx_seq_one_letter_code
_entity_poly.pdbx_strand_id
1 'polypeptide(L)'
;LPVGGVGSSLSLEDVWKVSAASTPVQLDPAASDRIRKESNILSRQGETADEPACYLDLEQARATVLFKLVSILNGRSGCRLPLAEFLAGVLNQEVHLKIPADDTGAESLRAVADACKGYGAVLKSEAALEEMLGAAGLAAPGLSEPERAVLEAGQSAAGGVAALVCASGSSTLSAAMAVGALCCEALQANVSSFSPESAEAQPGKAVLAVASELSGMLEGSRQVNARTGAGPLPPVVEMVQVFGAARDALEAVSRAAKAELGTMAMPPGKDGCSPLVPSPAIATASAQLAVALRNAALLSIRRTRAMLDRLTSVAADECKAAAERMAGALSSSVDAASNEVGACSSEAAQCMADIGMAEGRLPELRAAMAAQKC
;
A
#
# COMPACT_ATOMS: atom_id res chain seq x y z
N LEU A 1 12.97 16.92 -3.86
CA LEU A 1 13.16 15.57 -4.41
C LEU A 1 13.02 15.65 -5.93
N PRO A 2 14.11 15.45 -6.69
CA PRO A 2 14.07 15.45 -8.15
C PRO A 2 13.32 14.20 -8.65
N VAL A 3 12.37 14.37 -9.57
CA VAL A 3 11.59 13.27 -10.14
C VAL A 3 11.76 13.24 -11.66
N GLY A 4 12.00 12.03 -12.18
CA GLY A 4 12.07 11.78 -13.62
C GLY A 4 13.46 11.96 -14.25
N GLY A 5 14.55 12.09 -13.49
CA GLY A 5 15.90 12.17 -14.07
C GLY A 5 16.38 10.84 -14.67
N VAL A 6 17.32 10.90 -15.62
CA VAL A 6 17.96 9.71 -16.20
C VAL A 6 18.86 9.08 -15.12
N GLY A 7 18.36 8.03 -14.45
CA GLY A 7 19.08 7.32 -13.39
C GLY A 7 18.60 7.59 -11.96
N SER A 8 17.64 8.49 -11.74
CA SER A 8 16.97 8.63 -10.44
C SER A 8 15.80 7.65 -10.35
N SER A 9 16.05 6.46 -9.81
CA SER A 9 14.97 5.56 -9.39
C SER A 9 14.42 6.03 -8.05
N LEU A 10 13.17 6.47 -8.03
CA LEU A 10 12.47 6.85 -6.81
C LEU A 10 12.35 5.62 -5.89
N SER A 11 12.70 5.78 -4.61
CA SER A 11 12.50 4.73 -3.62
C SER A 11 11.11 4.82 -2.97
N LEU A 12 10.63 3.74 -2.36
CA LEU A 12 9.38 3.77 -1.58
C LEU A 12 9.49 4.68 -0.35
N GLU A 13 10.70 4.89 0.18
CA GLU A 13 10.95 5.83 1.27
C GLU A 13 10.75 7.28 0.80
N ASP A 14 11.15 7.59 -0.43
CA ASP A 14 10.92 8.91 -1.01
C ASP A 14 9.43 9.18 -1.23
N VAL A 15 8.65 8.16 -1.62
CA VAL A 15 7.19 8.23 -1.69
C VAL A 15 6.61 8.60 -0.33
N TRP A 16 7.04 7.93 0.74
CA TRP A 16 6.61 8.22 2.11
C TRP A 16 6.94 9.67 2.52
N LYS A 17 8.14 10.16 2.21
CA LYS A 17 8.55 11.53 2.53
C LYS A 17 7.69 12.58 1.82
N VAL A 18 7.32 12.32 0.57
CA VAL A 18 6.44 13.22 -0.20
C VAL A 18 5.00 13.12 0.29
N SER A 19 4.48 11.92 0.55
CA SER A 19 3.10 11.74 1.04
C SER A 19 2.89 12.39 2.40
N ALA A 20 3.86 12.29 3.31
CA ALA A 20 3.85 12.97 4.61
C ALA A 20 4.16 14.48 4.55
N ALA A 21 4.10 15.09 3.36
CA ALA A 21 4.38 16.52 3.10
C ALA A 21 5.75 17.01 3.60
N SER A 22 6.72 16.09 3.80
CA SER A 22 8.02 16.42 4.37
C SER A 22 9.07 16.84 3.33
N THR A 23 8.78 16.66 2.04
CA THR A 23 9.75 16.98 0.98
C THR A 23 9.05 17.48 -0.29
N PRO A 24 9.44 18.65 -0.83
CA PRO A 24 8.86 19.16 -2.07
C PRO A 24 9.34 18.35 -3.28
N VAL A 25 8.46 18.18 -4.25
CA VAL A 25 8.71 17.55 -5.55
C VAL A 25 9.29 18.58 -6.52
N GLN A 26 10.39 18.23 -7.18
CA GLN A 26 11.00 19.04 -8.23
C GLN A 26 11.08 18.21 -9.50
N LEU A 27 10.58 18.75 -10.61
CA LEU A 27 10.71 18.07 -11.90
C LEU A 27 12.15 18.20 -12.38
N ASP A 28 12.76 17.08 -12.76
CA ASP A 28 14.10 17.10 -13.34
C ASP A 28 14.06 17.81 -14.71
N PRO A 29 15.00 18.73 -15.02
CA PRO A 29 15.03 19.41 -16.31
C PRO A 29 15.07 18.45 -17.51
N ALA A 30 15.81 17.34 -17.40
CA ALA A 30 15.87 16.32 -18.45
C ALA A 30 14.59 15.48 -18.53
N ALA A 31 13.80 15.37 -17.44
CA ALA A 31 12.43 14.83 -17.52
C ALA A 31 11.52 15.78 -18.29
N SER A 32 11.62 17.07 -17.97
CA SER A 32 10.78 18.13 -18.53
C SER A 32 10.98 18.28 -20.03
N ASP A 33 12.23 18.16 -20.50
CA ASP A 33 12.59 18.19 -21.93
C ASP A 33 12.06 16.98 -22.73
N ARG A 34 11.81 15.84 -22.06
CA ARG A 34 11.28 14.63 -22.71
C ARG A 34 9.78 14.69 -22.96
N ILE A 35 9.06 15.60 -22.29
CA ILE A 35 7.61 15.71 -22.36
C ILE A 35 7.20 16.68 -23.47
N ARG A 36 6.09 16.38 -24.15
CA ARG A 36 5.67 17.12 -25.34
C ARG A 36 5.21 18.53 -24.95
N LYS A 37 5.56 19.55 -25.75
CA LYS A 37 5.25 20.94 -25.42
C LYS A 37 3.79 21.35 -25.68
N GLU A 38 3.11 20.79 -26.69
CA GLU A 38 1.76 21.30 -27.07
C GLU A 38 0.82 20.22 -27.64
N SER A 39 -0.48 20.38 -27.34
CA SER A 39 -1.63 19.72 -27.98
C SER A 39 -2.78 20.73 -28.10
N ASN A 40 -3.53 20.70 -29.22
CA ASN A 40 -4.37 21.83 -29.66
C ASN A 40 -5.86 21.74 -29.29
N ILE A 41 -6.29 20.70 -28.54
CA ILE A 41 -7.71 20.53 -28.18
C ILE A 41 -7.81 20.13 -26.72
N LEU A 42 -8.31 21.05 -25.90
CA LEU A 42 -8.46 20.88 -24.46
C LEU A 42 -9.94 20.89 -24.11
N SER A 43 -10.41 19.80 -23.51
CA SER A 43 -11.74 19.76 -22.91
C SER A 43 -11.62 20.10 -21.42
N ARG A 44 -12.50 20.99 -20.97
CA ARG A 44 -12.72 21.31 -19.56
C ARG A 44 -14.10 20.85 -19.11
N GLN A 45 -14.65 19.78 -19.68
CA GLN A 45 -15.89 19.17 -19.16
C GLN A 45 -15.52 18.11 -18.12
N GLY A 46 -15.96 18.29 -16.88
CA GLY A 46 -15.93 17.25 -15.85
C GLY A 46 -17.10 16.28 -16.02
N GLU A 47 -16.95 15.05 -15.54
CA GLU A 47 -18.08 14.12 -15.40
C GLU A 47 -18.59 14.16 -13.97
N THR A 48 -19.92 14.17 -13.81
CA THR A 48 -20.55 13.95 -12.51
C THR A 48 -20.58 12.46 -12.23
N ALA A 49 -19.75 12.01 -11.29
CA ALA A 49 -19.83 10.67 -10.73
C ALA A 49 -20.72 10.68 -9.46
N ASP A 50 -21.34 9.55 -9.16
CA ASP A 50 -22.06 9.36 -7.89
C ASP A 50 -21.09 9.50 -6.70
N GLU A 51 -21.60 9.91 -5.53
CA GLU A 51 -20.76 10.09 -4.35
C GLU A 51 -20.27 8.73 -3.82
N PRO A 52 -18.95 8.47 -3.80
CA PRO A 52 -18.40 7.19 -3.38
C PRO A 52 -18.58 6.98 -1.87
N ALA A 53 -18.65 5.71 -1.46
CA ALA A 53 -18.85 5.34 -0.06
C ALA A 53 -17.65 5.68 0.85
N CYS A 54 -16.44 5.67 0.29
CA CYS A 54 -15.21 5.97 1.03
C CYS A 54 -14.21 6.74 0.16
N TYR A 55 -13.28 7.42 0.84
CA TYR A 55 -12.26 8.24 0.22
C TYR A 55 -10.88 7.85 0.77
N LEU A 56 -9.86 8.03 -0.06
CA LEU A 56 -8.47 7.89 0.36
C LEU A 56 -8.12 8.95 1.41
N ASP A 57 -7.27 8.56 2.36
CA ASP A 57 -6.70 9.51 3.31
C ASP A 57 -5.71 10.47 2.62
N LEU A 58 -5.19 11.43 3.39
CA LEU A 58 -4.34 12.50 2.86
C LEU A 58 -3.06 11.94 2.25
N GLU A 59 -2.41 11.02 2.95
CA GLU A 59 -1.16 10.40 2.55
C GLU A 59 -1.36 9.52 1.31
N GLN A 60 -2.44 8.74 1.27
CA GLN A 60 -2.83 7.86 0.16
C GLN A 60 -3.16 8.68 -1.09
N ALA A 61 -3.91 9.77 -0.96
CA ALA A 61 -4.22 10.67 -2.07
C ALA A 61 -2.95 11.29 -2.66
N ARG A 62 -2.03 11.77 -1.80
CA ARG A 62 -0.74 12.32 -2.23
C ARG A 62 0.16 11.26 -2.89
N ALA A 63 0.23 10.05 -2.33
CA ALA A 63 0.98 8.95 -2.92
C ALA A 63 0.43 8.57 -4.30
N THR A 64 -0.91 8.56 -4.46
CA THR A 64 -1.59 8.33 -5.74
C THR A 64 -1.19 9.35 -6.80
N VAL A 65 -1.22 10.64 -6.44
CA VAL A 65 -0.81 11.74 -7.34
C VAL A 65 0.67 11.63 -7.70
N LEU A 66 1.54 11.27 -6.74
CA LEU A 66 2.97 11.09 -7.00
C LEU A 66 3.25 9.92 -7.95
N PHE A 67 2.64 8.75 -7.72
CA PHE A 67 2.78 7.61 -8.62
C PHE A 67 2.30 7.97 -10.03
N LYS A 68 1.17 8.68 -10.13
CA LYS A 68 0.66 9.11 -11.44
C LYS A 68 1.63 10.09 -12.12
N LEU A 69 2.15 11.06 -11.38
CA LEU A 69 3.17 11.99 -11.87
C LEU A 69 4.40 11.24 -12.39
N VAL A 70 4.98 10.34 -11.60
CA VAL A 70 6.16 9.54 -12.01
C VAL A 70 5.86 8.76 -13.29
N SER A 71 4.68 8.15 -13.38
CA SER A 71 4.28 7.33 -14.53
C SER A 71 4.26 8.11 -15.84
N ILE A 72 3.94 9.42 -15.83
CA ILE A 72 3.84 10.24 -17.05
C ILE A 72 5.15 10.89 -17.46
N LEU A 73 6.15 10.99 -16.56
CA LEU A 73 7.46 11.63 -16.79
C LEU A 73 8.43 10.79 -17.64
N ASN A 74 7.94 9.77 -18.35
CA ASN A 74 8.77 8.82 -19.10
C ASN A 74 9.11 9.28 -20.54
N GLY A 75 8.47 10.35 -21.04
CA GLY A 75 8.70 10.91 -22.39
C GLY A 75 7.99 10.19 -23.55
N ARG A 76 7.29 9.09 -23.27
CA ARG A 76 6.53 8.27 -24.22
C ARG A 76 5.02 8.31 -23.97
N SER A 77 4.58 8.86 -22.83
CA SER A 77 3.18 9.02 -22.43
C SER A 77 2.37 9.93 -23.36
N GLY A 78 3.03 10.84 -24.08
CA GLY A 78 2.36 11.84 -24.93
C GLY A 78 1.67 12.96 -24.15
N CYS A 79 1.82 13.00 -22.82
CA CYS A 79 1.32 14.08 -21.97
C CYS A 79 2.10 15.38 -22.17
N ARG A 80 1.49 16.52 -21.83
CA ARG A 80 2.15 17.84 -21.85
C ARG A 80 2.85 18.18 -20.54
N LEU A 81 3.85 19.06 -20.60
CA LEU A 81 4.59 19.52 -19.42
C LEU A 81 3.69 20.23 -18.37
N PRO A 82 2.75 21.13 -18.74
CA PRO A 82 1.82 21.74 -17.78
C PRO A 82 1.03 20.73 -16.94
N LEU A 83 0.79 19.52 -17.46
CA LEU A 83 0.13 18.46 -16.70
C LEU A 83 1.01 17.94 -15.56
N ALA A 84 2.29 17.66 -15.86
CA ALA A 84 3.25 17.24 -14.85
C ALA A 84 3.52 18.34 -13.81
N GLU A 85 3.63 19.60 -14.27
CA GLU A 85 3.78 20.77 -13.40
C GLU A 85 2.58 20.95 -12.47
N PHE A 86 1.36 20.74 -12.98
CA PHE A 86 0.14 20.79 -12.17
C PHE A 86 0.15 19.73 -11.06
N LEU A 87 0.42 18.46 -11.38
CA LEU A 87 0.46 17.39 -10.37
C LEU A 87 1.56 17.64 -9.33
N ALA A 88 2.74 18.10 -9.74
CA ALA A 88 3.80 18.50 -8.81
C ALA A 88 3.39 19.72 -7.96
N GLY A 89 2.70 20.69 -8.56
CA GLY A 89 2.18 21.88 -7.89
C GLY A 89 1.16 21.53 -6.80
N VAL A 90 0.21 20.64 -7.11
CA VAL A 90 -0.80 20.14 -6.16
C VAL A 90 -0.11 19.47 -4.95
N LEU A 91 0.95 18.68 -5.18
CA LEU A 91 1.73 18.08 -4.10
C LEU A 91 2.50 19.10 -3.25
N ASN A 92 3.09 20.11 -3.89
CA ASN A 92 3.94 21.12 -3.25
C ASN A 92 3.17 22.20 -2.50
N GLN A 93 1.99 22.58 -3.01
CA GLN A 93 1.11 23.57 -2.41
C GLN A 93 0.09 22.94 -1.45
N GLU A 94 0.23 21.65 -1.16
CA GLU A 94 -0.63 20.91 -0.23
C GLU A 94 -2.12 21.00 -0.56
N VAL A 95 -2.44 21.06 -1.86
CA VAL A 95 -3.83 20.96 -2.34
C VAL A 95 -4.22 19.49 -2.29
N HIS A 96 -4.91 19.08 -1.22
CA HIS A 96 -5.28 17.67 -1.01
C HIS A 96 -6.52 17.32 -1.81
N LEU A 97 -6.36 16.61 -2.93
CA LEU A 97 -7.49 16.16 -3.74
C LEU A 97 -8.37 15.17 -2.95
N LYS A 98 -9.69 15.34 -2.99
CA LYS A 98 -10.65 14.37 -2.46
C LYS A 98 -10.78 13.21 -3.46
N ILE A 99 -10.00 12.15 -3.27
CA ILE A 99 -9.92 11.00 -4.20
C ILE A 99 -10.78 9.86 -3.65
N PRO A 100 -11.78 9.34 -4.40
CA PRO A 100 -12.55 8.15 -4.04
C PRO A 100 -11.62 6.97 -3.75
N ALA A 101 -11.96 6.14 -2.78
CA ALA A 101 -11.31 4.84 -2.61
C ALA A 101 -12.15 3.79 -3.35
N ASP A 102 -11.54 3.11 -4.32
CA ASP A 102 -12.20 2.09 -5.12
C ASP A 102 -11.28 0.89 -5.37
N ASP A 103 -11.86 -0.29 -5.54
CA ASP A 103 -11.11 -1.55 -5.64
C ASP A 103 -10.28 -1.65 -6.92
N THR A 104 -10.72 -0.98 -7.99
CA THR A 104 -10.08 -1.04 -9.31
C THR A 104 -9.01 0.03 -9.51
N GLY A 105 -9.05 1.10 -8.72
CA GLY A 105 -8.32 2.34 -8.92
C GLY A 105 -8.85 3.23 -10.05
N ALA A 106 -9.93 2.83 -10.76
CA ALA A 106 -10.42 3.56 -11.93
C ALA A 106 -11.07 4.89 -11.52
N GLU A 107 -11.90 4.89 -10.48
CA GLU A 107 -12.54 6.11 -9.96
C GLU A 107 -11.51 7.03 -9.31
N SER A 108 -10.55 6.46 -8.59
CA SER A 108 -9.41 7.18 -8.02
C SER A 108 -8.66 7.98 -9.09
N LEU A 109 -8.35 7.33 -10.22
CA LEU A 109 -7.61 7.95 -11.31
C LEU A 109 -8.46 8.92 -12.14
N ARG A 110 -9.76 8.65 -12.30
CA ARG A 110 -10.70 9.59 -12.91
C ARG A 110 -10.80 10.88 -12.11
N ALA A 111 -10.85 10.80 -10.77
CA ALA A 111 -10.83 11.98 -9.92
C ALA A 111 -9.56 12.82 -10.09
N VAL A 112 -8.39 12.18 -10.28
CA VAL A 112 -7.13 12.88 -10.61
C VAL A 112 -7.21 13.55 -12.00
N ALA A 113 -7.82 12.89 -12.99
CA ALA A 113 -8.02 13.46 -14.32
C ALA A 113 -8.98 14.65 -14.30
N ASP A 114 -10.08 14.56 -13.54
CA ASP A 114 -11.05 15.65 -13.39
C ASP A 114 -10.45 16.84 -12.62
N ALA A 115 -9.57 16.59 -11.65
CA ALA A 115 -8.78 17.62 -10.99
C ALA A 115 -7.90 18.41 -11.97
N CYS A 116 -7.32 17.74 -12.98
CA CYS A 116 -6.55 18.40 -14.04
C CYS A 116 -7.41 19.25 -14.98
N LYS A 117 -8.74 19.07 -14.96
CA LYS A 117 -9.73 19.94 -15.62
C LYS A 117 -10.29 21.04 -14.70
N GLY A 118 -9.91 21.04 -13.42
CA GLY A 118 -10.38 22.00 -12.41
C GLY A 118 -11.60 21.53 -11.62
N TYR A 119 -12.06 20.30 -11.81
CA TYR A 119 -13.22 19.73 -11.12
C TYR A 119 -12.83 18.84 -9.96
N GLY A 120 -13.74 18.71 -9.01
CA GLY A 120 -13.57 17.87 -7.82
C GLY A 120 -13.63 18.69 -6.55
N ALA A 121 -13.30 18.02 -5.45
CA ALA A 121 -13.33 18.59 -4.12
C ALA A 121 -11.97 18.46 -3.45
N VAL A 122 -11.78 19.21 -2.37
CA VAL A 122 -10.58 19.17 -1.53
C VAL A 122 -10.87 18.34 -0.28
N LEU A 123 -9.96 17.45 0.07
CA LEU A 123 -10.09 16.60 1.25
C LEU A 123 -10.15 17.49 2.50
N LYS A 124 -11.12 17.22 3.39
CA LYS A 124 -11.36 17.98 4.64
C LYS A 124 -11.66 19.47 4.42
N SER A 125 -12.14 19.88 3.25
CA SER A 125 -12.62 21.24 2.98
C SER A 125 -13.91 21.20 2.17
N GLU A 126 -14.81 22.14 2.44
CA GLU A 126 -16.04 22.37 1.66
C GLU A 126 -15.78 23.25 0.42
N ALA A 127 -14.56 23.80 0.29
CA ALA A 127 -14.20 24.63 -0.85
C ALA A 127 -14.13 23.82 -2.14
N ALA A 128 -14.59 24.42 -3.23
CA ALA A 128 -14.41 23.85 -4.56
C ALA A 128 -12.91 23.77 -4.89
N LEU A 129 -12.50 22.74 -5.64
CA LEU A 129 -11.10 22.58 -6.04
C LEU A 129 -10.57 23.82 -6.75
N GLU A 130 -11.36 24.44 -7.62
CA GLU A 130 -10.96 25.64 -8.37
C GLU A 130 -10.59 26.82 -7.45
N GLU A 131 -11.30 27.01 -6.34
CA GLU A 131 -11.01 28.06 -5.36
C GLU A 131 -9.69 27.79 -4.64
N MET A 132 -9.46 26.55 -4.21
CA MET A 132 -8.22 26.14 -3.55
C MET A 132 -7.02 26.22 -4.50
N LEU A 133 -7.19 25.84 -5.77
CA LEU A 133 -6.16 26.01 -6.79
C LEU A 133 -5.83 27.50 -7.01
N GLY A 134 -6.85 28.36 -7.10
CA GLY A 134 -6.67 29.80 -7.23
C GLY A 134 -5.92 30.41 -6.04
N ALA A 135 -6.26 30.01 -4.81
CA ALA A 135 -5.55 30.43 -3.59
C ALA A 135 -4.09 29.95 -3.56
N ALA A 136 -3.81 28.77 -4.11
CA ALA A 136 -2.48 28.19 -4.23
C ALA A 136 -1.66 28.73 -5.42
N GLY A 137 -2.24 29.62 -6.24
CA GLY A 137 -1.60 30.12 -7.47
C GLY A 137 -1.43 29.06 -8.57
N LEU A 138 -2.24 28.00 -8.52
CA LEU A 138 -2.24 26.91 -9.50
C LEU A 138 -3.40 27.10 -10.48
N ALA A 139 -3.17 26.72 -11.75
CA ALA A 139 -4.21 26.70 -12.77
C ALA A 139 -4.34 25.30 -13.35
N ALA A 140 -5.57 24.79 -13.43
CA ALA A 140 -5.84 23.51 -14.05
C ALA A 140 -5.47 23.53 -15.55
N PRO A 141 -4.61 22.62 -16.03
CA PRO A 141 -4.10 22.66 -17.40
C PRO A 141 -5.14 22.28 -18.47
N GLY A 142 -6.29 21.72 -18.07
CA GLY A 142 -7.23 21.06 -18.96
C GLY A 142 -6.63 19.79 -19.56
N LEU A 143 -7.47 18.92 -20.13
CA LEU A 143 -7.02 17.66 -20.72
C LEU A 143 -7.50 17.51 -22.16
N SER A 144 -6.64 17.00 -23.01
CA SER A 144 -7.05 16.37 -24.26
C SER A 144 -7.57 14.95 -23.99
N GLU A 145 -8.38 14.39 -24.89
CA GLU A 145 -8.85 13.00 -24.80
C GLU A 145 -7.72 11.97 -24.59
N PRO A 146 -6.59 12.00 -25.34
CA PRO A 146 -5.50 11.05 -25.12
C PRO A 146 -4.82 11.23 -23.76
N GLU A 147 -4.67 12.46 -23.25
CA GLU A 147 -4.11 12.70 -21.92
C GLU A 147 -5.02 12.18 -20.82
N ARG A 148 -6.34 12.34 -20.99
CA ARG A 148 -7.31 11.78 -20.05
C ARG A 148 -7.23 10.26 -19.99
N ALA A 149 -7.17 9.59 -21.14
CA ALA A 149 -7.00 8.13 -21.19
C ALA A 149 -5.70 7.67 -20.51
N VAL A 150 -4.61 8.44 -20.63
CA VAL A 150 -3.34 8.16 -19.95
C VAL A 150 -3.43 8.34 -18.43
N LEU A 151 -4.15 9.37 -17.96
CA LEU A 151 -4.37 9.59 -16.53
C LEU A 151 -5.29 8.55 -15.91
N GLU A 152 -6.31 8.08 -16.63
CA GLU A 152 -7.25 7.07 -16.13
C GLU A 152 -6.68 5.65 -16.13
N ALA A 153 -5.58 5.39 -16.85
CA ALA A 153 -4.98 4.04 -16.96
C ALA A 153 -3.97 3.71 -15.84
N GLY A 154 -3.84 2.41 -15.52
CA GLY A 154 -2.83 1.88 -14.59
C GLY A 154 -3.32 1.70 -13.16
N GLN A 155 -2.40 1.50 -12.21
CA GLN A 155 -2.71 1.22 -10.81
C GLN A 155 -2.01 2.18 -9.85
N SER A 156 -1.85 3.46 -10.23
CA SER A 156 -1.11 4.43 -9.41
C SER A 156 -1.70 4.60 -8.00
N ALA A 157 -3.02 4.44 -7.82
CA ALA A 157 -3.66 4.47 -6.50
C ALA A 157 -3.22 3.29 -5.64
N ALA A 158 -3.40 2.05 -6.13
CA ALA A 158 -2.97 0.85 -5.43
C ALA A 158 -1.45 0.82 -5.17
N GLY A 159 -0.64 1.28 -6.14
CA GLY A 159 0.81 1.43 -5.98
C GLY A 159 1.19 2.42 -4.89
N GLY A 160 0.52 3.58 -4.85
CA GLY A 160 0.68 4.60 -3.81
C GLY A 160 0.36 4.06 -2.42
N VAL A 161 -0.81 3.44 -2.25
CA VAL A 161 -1.23 2.81 -0.99
C VAL A 161 -0.26 1.72 -0.56
N ALA A 162 0.15 0.84 -1.49
CA ALA A 162 1.11 -0.23 -1.20
C ALA A 162 2.47 0.32 -0.71
N ALA A 163 2.95 1.43 -1.27
CA ALA A 163 4.17 2.08 -0.80
C ALA A 163 4.06 2.56 0.66
N LEU A 164 2.91 3.13 1.05
CA LEU A 164 2.65 3.56 2.43
C LEU A 164 2.54 2.38 3.38
N VAL A 165 1.91 1.29 2.94
CA VAL A 165 1.82 0.03 3.69
C VAL A 165 3.22 -0.55 3.93
N CYS A 166 4.12 -0.50 2.94
CA CYS A 166 5.51 -0.95 3.13
C CYS A 166 6.26 -0.14 4.18
N ALA A 167 6.12 1.19 4.16
CA ALA A 167 6.77 2.07 5.13
C ALA A 167 6.24 1.85 6.55
N SER A 168 4.91 1.92 6.71
CA SER A 168 4.25 1.76 8.01
C SER A 168 4.37 0.34 8.55
N GLY A 169 4.24 -0.66 7.68
CA GLY A 169 4.34 -2.08 8.03
C GLY A 169 5.73 -2.46 8.52
N SER A 170 6.79 -1.90 7.93
CA SER A 170 8.17 -2.18 8.35
C SER A 170 8.42 -1.67 9.77
N SER A 171 8.02 -0.42 10.03
CA SER A 171 8.13 0.19 11.37
C SER A 171 7.30 -0.55 12.41
N THR A 172 6.06 -0.91 12.06
CA THR A 172 5.14 -1.65 12.95
C THR A 172 5.68 -3.03 13.30
N LEU A 173 6.23 -3.76 12.32
CA LEU A 173 6.81 -5.08 12.56
C LEU A 173 8.05 -5.01 13.47
N SER A 174 8.94 -4.04 13.25
CA SER A 174 10.09 -3.81 14.14
C SER A 174 9.65 -3.45 15.56
N ALA A 175 8.63 -2.60 15.73
CA ALA A 175 8.08 -2.29 17.04
C ALA A 175 7.46 -3.54 17.72
N ALA A 176 6.72 -4.36 16.96
CA ALA A 176 6.14 -5.61 17.47
C ALA A 176 7.20 -6.63 17.91
N MET A 177 8.34 -6.69 17.20
CA MET A 177 9.49 -7.51 17.57
C MET A 177 10.14 -7.01 18.87
N ALA A 178 10.38 -5.70 18.99
CA ALA A 178 10.96 -5.11 20.20
C ALA A 178 10.07 -5.32 21.43
N VAL A 179 8.76 -5.10 21.30
CA VAL A 179 7.78 -5.43 22.35
C VAL A 179 7.79 -6.93 22.66
N GLY A 180 7.89 -7.77 21.62
CA GLY A 180 8.03 -9.22 21.78
C GLY A 180 9.26 -9.63 22.58
N ALA A 181 10.41 -8.97 22.37
CA ALA A 181 11.63 -9.19 23.15
C ALA A 181 11.41 -8.81 24.63
N LEU A 182 10.82 -7.66 24.92
CA LEU A 182 10.45 -7.27 26.29
C LEU A 182 9.48 -8.27 26.95
N CYS A 183 8.52 -8.82 26.19
CA CYS A 183 7.66 -9.89 26.69
C CYS A 183 8.47 -11.14 27.07
N CYS A 184 9.50 -11.50 26.31
CA CYS A 184 10.36 -12.64 26.63
C CYS A 184 11.09 -12.43 27.96
N GLU A 185 11.61 -11.23 28.21
CA GLU A 185 12.24 -10.89 29.49
C GLU A 185 11.25 -10.96 30.66
N ALA A 186 10.07 -10.35 30.50
CA ALA A 186 9.06 -10.33 31.54
C ALA A 186 8.49 -11.73 31.87
N LEU A 187 8.41 -12.62 30.87
CA LEU A 187 8.03 -14.02 31.06
C LEU A 187 9.16 -14.89 31.61
N GLN A 188 10.38 -14.35 31.63
CA GLN A 188 11.62 -15.10 31.81
C GLN A 188 11.68 -16.32 30.88
N ALA A 189 11.28 -16.13 29.62
CA ALA A 189 11.05 -17.21 28.68
C ALA A 189 12.35 -17.86 28.22
N ASN A 190 12.27 -19.15 27.83
CA ASN A 190 13.31 -19.79 27.06
C ASN A 190 13.28 -19.29 25.61
N VAL A 191 14.41 -18.75 25.14
CA VAL A 191 14.56 -18.16 23.80
C VAL A 191 15.54 -18.92 22.91
N SER A 192 15.81 -20.19 23.21
CA SER A 192 16.72 -21.03 22.42
C SER A 192 16.28 -21.15 20.95
N SER A 193 14.99 -21.02 20.67
CA SER A 193 14.41 -20.98 19.31
C SER A 193 14.89 -19.80 18.47
N PHE A 194 15.48 -18.76 19.07
CA PHE A 194 16.01 -17.60 18.34
C PHE A 194 17.46 -17.80 17.92
N SER A 195 18.10 -18.87 18.41
CA SER A 195 19.50 -19.18 18.09
C SER A 195 19.72 -19.34 16.59
N PRO A 196 20.91 -18.98 16.09
CA PRO A 196 21.25 -19.17 14.68
C PRO A 196 21.09 -20.64 14.26
N GLU A 197 21.48 -21.60 15.11
CA GLU A 197 21.33 -23.04 14.85
C GLU A 197 19.86 -23.44 14.65
N SER A 198 18.93 -22.93 15.47
CA SER A 198 17.49 -23.19 15.31
C SER A 198 16.93 -22.55 14.04
N ALA A 199 17.39 -21.35 13.70
CA ALA A 199 16.95 -20.64 12.49
C ALA A 199 17.51 -21.28 11.21
N GLU A 200 18.74 -21.79 11.24
CA GLU A 200 19.37 -22.53 10.12
C GLU A 200 18.65 -23.85 9.82
N ALA A 201 18.08 -24.50 10.84
CA ALA A 201 17.26 -25.70 10.65
C ALA A 201 15.93 -25.43 9.92
N GLN A 202 15.49 -24.17 9.83
CA GLN A 202 14.26 -23.74 9.16
C GLN A 202 14.56 -22.59 8.19
N PRO A 203 15.23 -22.87 7.06
CA PRO A 203 15.87 -21.83 6.25
C PRO A 203 14.86 -20.90 5.57
N GLY A 204 14.99 -19.60 5.86
CA GLY A 204 14.30 -18.51 5.17
C GLY A 204 15.06 -17.21 5.41
N LYS A 205 15.27 -16.39 4.37
CA LYS A 205 16.09 -15.16 4.50
C LYS A 205 15.51 -14.21 5.56
N ALA A 206 14.19 -14.01 5.56
CA ALA A 206 13.54 -13.18 6.58
C ALA A 206 13.55 -13.83 7.96
N VAL A 207 13.35 -15.14 8.04
CA VAL A 207 13.41 -15.92 9.30
C VAL A 207 14.78 -15.75 9.97
N LEU A 208 15.87 -15.92 9.21
CA LEU A 208 17.24 -15.74 9.70
C LEU A 208 17.48 -14.29 10.18
N ALA A 209 17.01 -13.30 9.42
CA ALA A 209 17.14 -11.89 9.80
C ALA A 209 16.37 -11.58 11.09
N VAL A 210 15.15 -12.10 11.24
CA VAL A 210 14.32 -11.94 12.43
C VAL A 210 14.95 -12.63 13.65
N ALA A 211 15.47 -13.85 13.48
CA ALA A 211 16.16 -14.59 14.54
C ALA A 211 17.38 -13.82 15.06
N SER A 212 18.20 -13.27 14.14
CA SER A 212 19.36 -12.45 14.46
C SER A 212 18.98 -11.17 15.20
N GLU A 213 17.94 -10.47 14.74
CA GLU A 213 17.46 -9.22 15.36
C GLU A 213 16.90 -9.45 16.77
N LEU A 214 16.05 -10.48 16.96
CA LEU A 214 15.51 -10.84 18.28
C LEU A 214 16.62 -11.31 19.24
N SER A 215 17.58 -12.10 18.75
CA SER A 215 18.73 -12.52 19.55
C SER A 215 19.59 -11.34 19.97
N GLY A 216 19.84 -10.39 19.06
CA GLY A 216 20.58 -9.17 19.36
C GLY A 216 19.86 -8.27 20.37
N MET A 217 18.54 -8.14 20.27
CA MET A 217 17.73 -7.38 21.25
C MET A 217 17.80 -7.96 22.66
N LEU A 218 18.00 -9.27 22.80
CA LEU A 218 18.04 -9.98 24.08
C LEU A 218 19.47 -10.28 24.56
N GLU A 219 20.48 -9.85 23.81
CA GLU A 219 21.87 -10.09 24.14
C GLU A 219 22.24 -9.45 25.49
N GLY A 220 22.82 -10.25 26.38
CA GLY A 220 23.20 -9.80 27.73
C GLY A 220 22.05 -9.69 28.74
N SER A 221 20.79 -9.97 28.35
CA SER A 221 19.66 -10.01 29.28
C SER A 221 19.84 -11.12 30.32
N ARG A 222 19.62 -10.78 31.60
CA ARG A 222 19.64 -11.73 32.72
C ARG A 222 18.27 -12.33 33.01
N GLN A 223 17.23 -11.88 32.30
CA GLN A 223 15.85 -12.27 32.57
C GLN A 223 15.40 -13.45 31.71
N VAL A 224 15.87 -13.54 30.47
CA VAL A 224 15.59 -14.69 29.59
C VAL A 224 16.39 -15.92 30.00
N ASN A 225 15.90 -17.10 29.62
CA ASN A 225 16.52 -18.41 29.94
C ASN A 225 16.73 -18.66 31.45
N ALA A 226 15.96 -18.01 32.33
CA ALA A 226 16.07 -18.21 33.77
C ALA A 226 15.68 -19.63 34.16
N ARG A 227 16.36 -20.21 35.16
CA ARG A 227 16.07 -21.56 35.65
C ARG A 227 14.66 -21.69 36.27
N THR A 228 14.12 -20.59 36.78
CA THR A 228 12.75 -20.47 37.32
C THR A 228 11.75 -19.90 36.30
N GLY A 229 12.22 -19.65 35.07
CA GLY A 229 11.46 -18.98 34.03
C GLY A 229 10.38 -19.86 33.41
N ALA A 230 9.69 -19.31 32.42
CA ALA A 230 8.79 -20.13 31.61
C ALA A 230 9.61 -21.15 30.82
N GLY A 231 9.20 -22.42 30.88
CA GLY A 231 9.65 -23.42 29.90
C GLY A 231 9.29 -22.99 28.46
N PRO A 232 9.49 -23.87 27.47
CA PRO A 232 9.16 -23.52 26.09
C PRO A 232 7.69 -23.11 25.97
N LEU A 233 7.46 -21.82 25.72
CA LEU A 233 6.13 -21.24 25.52
C LEU A 233 5.87 -21.19 24.01
N PRO A 234 4.81 -21.85 23.48
CA PRO A 234 4.47 -21.77 22.06
C PRO A 234 4.45 -20.35 21.49
N PRO A 235 3.85 -19.32 22.14
CA PRO A 235 3.84 -17.97 21.58
C PRO A 235 5.20 -17.24 21.59
N VAL A 236 6.22 -17.79 22.25
CA VAL A 236 7.62 -17.33 22.16
C VAL A 236 8.35 -18.08 21.05
N VAL A 237 8.25 -19.41 21.03
CA VAL A 237 8.92 -20.28 20.05
C VAL A 237 8.51 -19.93 18.62
N GLU A 238 7.24 -19.61 18.40
CA GLU A 238 6.69 -19.29 17.08
C GLU A 238 7.10 -17.90 16.53
N MET A 239 7.69 -17.02 17.36
CA MET A 239 7.97 -15.62 16.99
C MET A 239 8.81 -15.48 15.73
N VAL A 240 9.88 -16.25 15.62
CA VAL A 240 10.82 -16.16 14.49
C VAL A 240 10.11 -16.47 13.18
N GLN A 241 9.29 -17.53 13.15
CA GLN A 241 8.58 -17.96 11.96
C GLN A 241 7.46 -16.99 11.58
N VAL A 242 6.66 -16.55 12.55
CA VAL A 242 5.52 -15.65 12.30
C VAL A 242 6.00 -14.27 11.83
N PHE A 243 6.99 -13.68 12.48
CA PHE A 243 7.54 -12.39 12.05
C PHE A 243 8.38 -12.53 10.78
N GLY A 244 9.06 -13.66 10.56
CA GLY A 244 9.74 -13.98 9.31
C GLY A 244 8.78 -13.98 8.12
N ALA A 245 7.65 -14.67 8.24
CA ALA A 245 6.60 -14.70 7.21
C ALA A 245 6.00 -13.31 6.95
N ALA A 246 5.77 -12.52 8.01
CA ALA A 246 5.30 -11.13 7.86
C ALA A 246 6.31 -10.25 7.11
N ARG A 247 7.61 -10.40 7.40
CA ARG A 247 8.68 -9.66 6.73
C ARG A 247 8.83 -10.08 5.25
N ASP A 248 8.71 -11.37 4.93
CA ASP A 248 8.72 -11.84 3.54
C ASP A 248 7.50 -11.33 2.75
N ALA A 249 6.31 -11.36 3.35
CA ALA A 249 5.10 -10.84 2.71
C ALA A 249 5.20 -9.32 2.47
N LEU A 250 5.78 -8.57 3.41
CA LEU A 250 6.01 -7.14 3.25
C LEU A 250 7.00 -6.84 2.12
N GLU A 251 8.04 -7.67 1.97
CA GLU A 251 8.99 -7.57 0.85
C GLU A 251 8.34 -7.91 -0.50
N ALA A 252 7.36 -8.82 -0.54
CA ALA A 252 6.57 -9.07 -1.73
C ALA A 252 5.74 -7.85 -2.15
N VAL A 253 5.09 -7.16 -1.20
CA VAL A 253 4.36 -5.91 -1.47
C VAL A 253 5.32 -4.82 -1.93
N SER A 254 6.48 -4.69 -1.28
CA SER A 254 7.56 -3.75 -1.64
C SER A 254 8.03 -3.95 -3.08
N ARG A 255 8.22 -5.20 -3.50
CA ARG A 255 8.61 -5.54 -4.88
C ARG A 255 7.52 -5.18 -5.89
N ALA A 256 6.26 -5.48 -5.57
CA ALA A 256 5.12 -5.15 -6.44
C ALA A 256 4.92 -3.63 -6.57
N ALA A 257 5.01 -2.88 -5.46
CA ALA A 257 4.92 -1.43 -5.45
C ALA A 257 6.07 -0.77 -6.22
N LYS A 258 7.31 -1.28 -6.09
CA LYS A 258 8.46 -0.80 -6.88
C LYS A 258 8.29 -1.06 -8.38
N ALA A 259 7.72 -2.21 -8.76
CA ALA A 259 7.43 -2.51 -10.16
C ALA A 259 6.41 -1.51 -10.71
N GLU A 260 5.34 -1.23 -9.96
CA GLU A 260 4.31 -0.25 -10.38
C GLU A 260 4.83 1.18 -10.39
N LEU A 261 5.74 1.54 -9.48
CA LEU A 261 6.41 2.84 -9.50
C LEU A 261 7.29 3.04 -10.74
N GLY A 262 7.80 1.95 -11.31
CA GLY A 262 8.53 1.92 -12.58
C GLY A 262 7.63 1.83 -13.81
N THR A 263 6.31 1.66 -13.65
CA THR A 263 5.36 1.55 -14.76
C THR A 263 5.34 2.86 -15.56
N MET A 264 5.58 2.74 -16.87
CA MET A 264 5.55 3.86 -17.80
C MET A 264 4.16 3.99 -18.42
N ALA A 265 3.52 5.13 -18.21
CA ALA A 265 2.27 5.46 -18.87
C ALA A 265 2.49 5.59 -20.40
N MET A 266 1.55 5.07 -21.17
CA MET A 266 1.60 5.02 -22.64
C MET A 266 0.25 5.48 -23.21
N PRO A 267 0.24 6.18 -24.36
CA PRO A 267 -1.01 6.60 -24.99
C PRO A 267 -1.84 5.38 -25.42
N PRO A 268 -3.17 5.53 -25.48
CA PRO A 268 -4.03 4.45 -25.98
C PRO A 268 -3.69 4.08 -27.42
N GLY A 269 -3.93 2.81 -27.78
CA GLY A 269 -3.80 2.32 -29.15
C GLY A 269 -4.85 2.94 -30.07
N LYS A 270 -4.76 2.64 -31.38
CA LYS A 270 -5.73 3.13 -32.38
C LYS A 270 -7.18 2.71 -32.05
N ASP A 271 -7.32 1.60 -31.34
CA ASP A 271 -8.60 1.05 -30.92
C ASP A 271 -9.15 1.71 -29.64
N GLY A 272 -8.47 2.75 -29.11
CA GLY A 272 -8.84 3.47 -27.89
C GLY A 272 -8.44 2.77 -26.59
N CYS A 273 -8.05 1.49 -26.65
CA CYS A 273 -7.62 0.74 -25.47
C CYS A 273 -6.24 1.16 -24.98
N SER A 274 -6.08 1.28 -23.66
CA SER A 274 -4.76 1.46 -23.04
C SER A 274 -3.92 0.20 -23.21
N PRO A 275 -2.64 0.31 -23.61
CA PRO A 275 -1.72 -0.84 -23.64
C PRO A 275 -1.28 -1.28 -22.23
N LEU A 276 -1.58 -0.48 -21.19
CA LEU A 276 -1.22 -0.80 -19.83
C LEU A 276 -2.29 -1.69 -19.21
N VAL A 277 -1.93 -2.95 -18.98
CA VAL A 277 -2.77 -3.92 -18.27
C VAL A 277 -2.38 -3.93 -16.79
N PRO A 278 -3.30 -3.59 -15.88
CA PRO A 278 -3.10 -3.65 -14.44
C PRO A 278 -2.58 -5.04 -13.98
N SER A 279 -1.50 -5.08 -13.21
CA SER A 279 -0.94 -6.34 -12.69
C SER A 279 -1.67 -6.77 -11.41
N PRO A 280 -1.98 -8.06 -11.21
CA PRO A 280 -2.55 -8.53 -9.94
C PRO A 280 -1.50 -8.62 -8.80
N ALA A 281 -0.23 -8.28 -9.06
CA ALA A 281 0.88 -8.49 -8.12
C ALA A 281 0.70 -7.73 -6.79
N ILE A 282 0.22 -6.48 -6.83
CA ILE A 282 -0.02 -5.69 -5.61
C ILE A 282 -1.14 -6.32 -4.78
N ALA A 283 -2.27 -6.67 -5.39
CA ALA A 283 -3.41 -7.26 -4.71
C ALA A 283 -3.05 -8.60 -4.05
N THR A 284 -2.41 -9.49 -4.82
CA THR A 284 -1.99 -10.81 -4.33
C THR A 284 -0.96 -10.73 -3.20
N ALA A 285 0.05 -9.86 -3.31
CA ALA A 285 1.01 -9.65 -2.24
C ALA A 285 0.37 -9.01 -0.99
N SER A 286 -0.57 -8.08 -1.18
CA SER A 286 -1.27 -7.42 -0.06
C SER A 286 -2.17 -8.39 0.70
N ALA A 287 -2.85 -9.31 0.00
CA ALA A 287 -3.63 -10.37 0.63
C ALA A 287 -2.75 -11.29 1.48
N GLN A 288 -1.57 -11.69 0.98
CA GLN A 288 -0.60 -12.47 1.74
C GLN A 288 -0.10 -11.70 2.98
N LEU A 289 0.20 -10.41 2.84
CA LEU A 289 0.61 -9.56 3.95
C LEU A 289 -0.48 -9.46 5.02
N ALA A 290 -1.75 -9.31 4.63
CA ALA A 290 -2.86 -9.25 5.56
C ALA A 290 -2.96 -10.53 6.42
N VAL A 291 -2.82 -11.70 5.81
CA VAL A 291 -2.79 -12.99 6.54
C VAL A 291 -1.58 -13.06 7.48
N ALA A 292 -0.41 -12.62 7.03
CA ALA A 292 0.80 -12.67 7.85
C ALA A 292 0.73 -11.71 9.05
N LEU A 293 0.22 -10.48 8.86
CA LEU A 293 0.00 -9.50 9.92
C LEU A 293 -1.05 -9.98 10.92
N ARG A 294 -2.13 -10.62 10.46
CA ARG A 294 -3.11 -11.28 11.33
C ARG A 294 -2.44 -12.29 12.25
N ASN A 295 -1.59 -13.16 11.71
CA ASN A 295 -0.87 -14.15 12.51
C ASN A 295 0.07 -13.49 13.54
N ALA A 296 0.76 -12.41 13.16
CA ALA A 296 1.60 -11.63 14.07
C ALA A 296 0.78 -10.95 15.21
N ALA A 297 -0.42 -10.46 14.91
CA ALA A 297 -1.33 -9.89 15.88
C ALA A 297 -1.86 -10.95 16.87
N LEU A 298 -2.32 -12.10 16.36
CA LEU A 298 -2.76 -13.22 17.19
C LEU A 298 -1.64 -13.76 18.08
N LEU A 299 -0.41 -13.81 17.56
CA LEU A 299 0.75 -14.17 18.36
C LEU A 299 0.99 -13.18 19.50
N SER A 300 0.85 -11.88 19.23
CA SER A 300 0.97 -10.83 20.25
C SER A 300 -0.09 -10.98 21.34
N ILE A 301 -1.35 -11.25 20.98
CA ILE A 301 -2.43 -11.55 21.95
C ILE A 301 -2.08 -12.77 22.82
N ARG A 302 -1.59 -13.86 22.21
CA ARG A 302 -1.20 -15.06 22.96
C ARG A 302 -0.04 -14.80 23.93
N ARG A 303 0.94 -13.97 23.54
CA ARG A 303 2.02 -13.53 24.46
C ARG A 303 1.46 -12.71 25.62
N THR A 304 0.57 -11.75 25.36
CA THR A 304 -0.07 -10.96 26.41
C THR A 304 -0.81 -11.86 27.40
N ARG A 305 -1.62 -12.82 26.92
CA ARG A 305 -2.31 -13.78 27.80
C ARG A 305 -1.34 -14.59 28.66
N ALA A 306 -0.26 -15.10 28.08
CA ALA A 306 0.78 -15.81 28.83
C ALA A 306 1.44 -14.95 29.92
N MET A 307 1.57 -13.63 29.71
CA MET A 307 2.06 -12.69 30.73
C MET A 307 1.04 -12.51 31.86
N LEU A 308 -0.25 -12.39 31.53
CA LEU A 308 -1.32 -12.24 32.51
C LEU A 308 -1.46 -13.46 33.41
N ASP A 309 -1.31 -14.67 32.87
CA ASP A 309 -1.35 -15.92 33.65
C ASP A 309 -0.23 -16.00 34.71
N ARG A 310 0.83 -15.21 34.55
CA ARG A 310 1.99 -15.17 35.47
C ARG A 310 1.94 -14.02 36.48
N LEU A 311 1.01 -13.09 36.36
CA LEU A 311 0.83 -12.02 37.34
C LEU A 311 0.17 -12.58 38.61
N THR A 312 0.85 -12.48 39.75
CA THR A 312 0.43 -13.12 41.02
C THR A 312 0.16 -12.14 42.17
N SER A 313 0.21 -10.81 41.96
CA SER A 313 0.03 -9.79 43.02
C SER A 313 -1.37 -9.15 43.03
N VAL A 314 -1.79 -8.50 44.12
CA VAL A 314 -3.13 -7.89 44.28
C VAL A 314 -3.37 -6.67 43.37
N ALA A 315 -2.32 -6.01 42.89
CA ALA A 315 -2.41 -5.02 41.80
C ALA A 315 -2.64 -5.68 40.42
N ALA A 316 -2.74 -7.01 40.37
CA ALA A 316 -2.96 -7.76 39.14
C ALA A 316 -4.41 -7.77 38.69
N ASP A 317 -5.42 -7.60 39.55
CA ASP A 317 -6.81 -7.74 39.09
C ASP A 317 -7.23 -6.60 38.15
N GLU A 318 -6.88 -5.35 38.48
CA GLU A 318 -7.15 -4.20 37.60
C GLU A 318 -6.29 -4.23 36.33
N CYS A 319 -5.01 -4.58 36.45
CA CYS A 319 -4.10 -4.75 35.32
C CYS A 319 -4.52 -5.90 34.39
N LYS A 320 -4.99 -7.01 34.97
CA LYS A 320 -5.49 -8.18 34.25
C LYS A 320 -6.81 -7.85 33.57
N ALA A 321 -7.74 -7.20 34.25
CA ALA A 321 -8.97 -6.73 33.64
C ALA A 321 -8.72 -5.73 32.50
N ALA A 322 -7.75 -4.81 32.65
CA ALA A 322 -7.37 -3.87 31.59
C ALA A 322 -6.73 -4.55 30.39
N ALA A 323 -5.82 -5.49 30.62
CA ALA A 323 -5.16 -6.24 29.56
C ALA A 323 -6.09 -7.25 28.87
N GLU A 324 -7.03 -7.87 29.59
CA GLU A 324 -8.08 -8.71 29.00
C GLU A 324 -9.03 -7.88 28.13
N ARG A 325 -9.43 -6.69 28.58
CA ARG A 325 -10.21 -5.75 27.75
C ARG A 325 -9.45 -5.35 26.49
N MET A 326 -8.16 -5.04 26.61
CA MET A 326 -7.32 -4.65 25.47
C MET A 326 -7.11 -5.82 24.50
N ALA A 327 -6.84 -7.02 25.02
CA ALA A 327 -6.69 -8.23 24.20
C ALA A 327 -8.01 -8.63 23.53
N GLY A 328 -9.15 -8.45 24.20
CA GLY A 328 -10.48 -8.65 23.63
C GLY A 328 -10.78 -7.67 22.50
N ALA A 329 -10.54 -6.37 22.72
CA ALA A 329 -10.70 -5.34 21.70
C ALA A 329 -9.78 -5.58 20.49
N LEU A 330 -8.52 -5.96 20.73
CA LEU A 330 -7.58 -6.30 19.67
C LEU A 330 -8.02 -7.55 18.91
N SER A 331 -8.52 -8.59 19.59
CA SER A 331 -9.06 -9.79 18.94
C SER A 331 -10.23 -9.43 18.03
N SER A 332 -11.21 -8.65 18.52
CA SER A 332 -12.34 -8.23 17.69
C SER A 332 -11.92 -7.39 16.49
N SER A 333 -10.91 -6.53 16.64
CA SER A 333 -10.37 -5.73 15.53
C SER A 333 -9.66 -6.62 14.50
N VAL A 334 -8.88 -7.60 14.96
CA VAL A 334 -8.22 -8.58 14.09
C VAL A 334 -9.24 -9.44 13.36
N ASP A 335 -10.30 -9.88 14.03
CA ASP A 335 -11.37 -10.68 13.42
C ASP A 335 -12.17 -9.87 12.39
N ALA A 336 -12.47 -8.60 12.68
CA ALA A 336 -13.09 -7.69 11.71
C ALA A 336 -12.22 -7.51 10.45
N ALA A 337 -10.94 -7.19 10.62
CA ALA A 337 -10.00 -7.06 9.50
C ALA A 337 -9.81 -8.38 8.74
N SER A 338 -9.89 -9.53 9.44
CA SER A 338 -9.81 -10.85 8.81
C SER A 338 -11.04 -11.15 7.95
N ASN A 339 -12.22 -10.75 8.41
CA ASN A 339 -13.47 -10.92 7.67
C ASN A 339 -13.48 -10.03 6.42
N GLU A 340 -13.00 -8.79 6.52
CA GLU A 340 -12.84 -7.90 5.36
C GLU A 340 -11.88 -8.48 4.33
N VAL A 341 -10.68 -8.93 4.75
CA VAL A 341 -9.70 -9.57 3.87
C VAL A 341 -10.25 -10.87 3.26
N GLY A 342 -11.02 -11.64 4.04
CA GLY A 342 -11.70 -12.85 3.58
C GLY A 342 -12.77 -12.54 2.53
N ALA A 343 -13.56 -11.48 2.72
CA ALA A 343 -14.55 -11.01 1.78
C ALA A 343 -13.88 -10.58 0.46
N CYS A 344 -12.87 -9.70 0.52
CA CYS A 344 -12.12 -9.27 -0.67
C CYS A 344 -11.44 -10.45 -1.39
N SER A 345 -10.90 -11.43 -0.65
CA SER A 345 -10.32 -12.64 -1.25
C SER A 345 -11.37 -13.52 -1.90
N SER A 346 -12.58 -13.58 -1.36
CA SER A 346 -13.70 -14.34 -1.94
C SER A 346 -14.25 -13.67 -3.20
N GLU A 347 -14.33 -12.34 -3.21
CA GLU A 347 -14.69 -11.54 -4.39
C GLU A 347 -13.65 -11.70 -5.49
N ALA A 348 -12.35 -11.63 -5.14
CA ALA A 348 -11.28 -11.89 -6.10
C ALA A 348 -11.34 -13.32 -6.67
N ALA A 349 -11.65 -14.32 -5.83
CA ALA A 349 -11.84 -15.70 -6.29
C ALA A 349 -13.06 -15.85 -7.21
N GLN A 350 -14.15 -15.15 -6.91
CA GLN A 350 -15.36 -15.14 -7.73
C GLN A 350 -15.08 -14.47 -9.09
N CYS A 351 -14.39 -13.33 -9.12
CA CYS A 351 -13.97 -12.69 -10.37
C CYS A 351 -13.09 -13.60 -11.23
N MET A 352 -12.16 -14.35 -10.63
CA MET A 352 -11.35 -15.33 -11.35
C MET A 352 -12.19 -16.49 -11.91
N ALA A 353 -13.19 -16.97 -11.15
CA ALA A 353 -14.12 -17.99 -11.62
C ALA A 353 -14.98 -17.48 -12.78
N ASP A 354 -15.45 -16.24 -12.71
CA ASP A 354 -16.25 -15.60 -13.76
C ASP A 354 -15.43 -15.38 -15.04
N ILE A 355 -14.14 -15.01 -14.93
CA ILE A 355 -13.20 -14.97 -16.06
C ILE A 355 -13.03 -16.36 -16.68
N GLY A 356 -12.84 -17.41 -15.87
CA GLY A 356 -12.75 -18.79 -16.37
C GLY A 356 -14.01 -19.24 -17.11
N MET A 357 -15.19 -18.85 -16.63
CA MET A 357 -16.47 -19.11 -17.30
C MET A 357 -16.62 -18.30 -18.60
N ALA A 358 -16.11 -17.05 -18.65
CA ALA A 358 -16.09 -16.23 -19.85
C ALA A 358 -15.11 -16.77 -20.92
N GLU A 359 -13.94 -17.28 -20.51
CA GLU A 359 -12.99 -17.98 -21.37
C GLU A 359 -13.56 -19.28 -21.94
N GLY A 360 -14.41 -19.98 -21.17
CA GLY A 360 -15.15 -21.14 -21.66
C GLY A 360 -16.16 -20.81 -22.78
N ARG A 361 -16.69 -19.58 -22.82
CA ARG A 361 -17.67 -19.11 -23.81
C ARG A 361 -17.06 -18.41 -25.03
N LEU A 362 -15.76 -18.12 -24.99
CA LEU A 362 -14.99 -17.51 -26.07
C LEU A 362 -15.06 -18.28 -27.42
N PRO A 363 -15.07 -19.64 -27.44
CA PRO A 363 -15.29 -20.41 -28.68
C PRO A 363 -16.68 -20.19 -29.28
N GLU A 364 -17.73 -20.12 -28.45
CA GLU A 364 -19.12 -19.92 -28.88
C GLU A 364 -19.35 -18.51 -29.43
N LEU A 365 -18.77 -17.49 -28.78
CA LEU A 365 -18.78 -16.11 -29.26
C LEU A 365 -18.02 -15.94 -30.58
N ARG A 366 -16.88 -16.62 -30.74
CA ARG A 366 -16.13 -16.65 -32.02
C ARG A 366 -16.94 -17.33 -33.12
N ALA A 367 -17.63 -18.43 -32.82
CA ALA A 367 -18.50 -19.12 -33.77
C ALA A 367 -19.72 -18.26 -34.18
N ALA A 368 -20.35 -17.56 -33.22
CA ALA A 368 -21.46 -16.66 -33.47
C ALA A 368 -21.04 -15.44 -34.33
N MET A 369 -19.88 -14.84 -34.05
CA MET A 369 -19.33 -13.74 -34.88
C MET A 369 -18.93 -14.20 -36.29
N ALA A 370 -18.49 -15.45 -36.45
CA ALA A 370 -18.20 -16.01 -37.78
C ALA A 370 -19.49 -16.25 -38.58
N ALA A 371 -20.57 -16.68 -37.92
CA ALA A 371 -21.87 -16.89 -38.54
C ALA A 371 -22.57 -15.58 -38.96
N GLN A 372 -22.25 -14.46 -38.30
CA GLN A 372 -22.82 -13.14 -38.62
C GLN A 372 -22.13 -12.43 -39.81
N LYS A 373 -21.02 -13.00 -40.32
CA LYS A 373 -20.28 -12.49 -41.48
C LYS A 373 -20.56 -13.28 -42.78
N CYS A 374 -21.50 -14.21 -42.76
CA CYS A 374 -22.02 -14.92 -43.94
C CYS A 374 -23.42 -14.40 -44.31
#